data_AF-E3IY41-F1
#
_entry.id   AF-E3IY41-F1
#
_cell.length_a   1.000
_cell.length_b   1.000
_cell.length_c   1.000
_cell.angle_alpha   90.00
_cell.angle_beta   90.00
_cell.angle_gamma   90.00
#
_symmetry.space_group_name_H-M   'P 1'
#
loop_
_entity.id
_entity.type
_entity.pdbx_description
1 polymer ?
#
loop_
_entity_poly.entity_id
_entity_poly.type
_entity_poly.pdbx_seq_one_letter_code
_entity_poly.pdbx_strand_id
1 'polypeptide(L)'
;MTTDPATADPATSNPPRPATCPSSSCEPGHLLIGIVRPDGTTAGVWPPLPIDEAFVASARAADRVPEARLRFAGPCVTSQCHQWHGDRCRIGDLVAGQPQAAVGPGAAAAPPPCAIRATCRWWSQNGVAACRSCPKVVHTRADQPDGRVADDPRG
;
A
#
# COMPACT_ATOMS: atom_id res chain seq x y z
N MET A 1 -16.29 23.55 -47.39
CA MET A 1 -15.01 23.63 -46.63
C MET A 1 -15.38 24.19 -45.26
N THR A 2 -15.96 23.34 -44.41
CA THR A 2 -15.30 22.58 -43.33
C THR A 2 -15.32 23.38 -42.04
N THR A 3 -16.23 22.98 -41.15
CA THR A 3 -16.27 23.36 -39.73
C THR A 3 -15.18 22.60 -38.96
N ASP A 4 -14.80 23.19 -37.82
CA ASP A 4 -14.16 22.61 -36.62
C ASP A 4 -12.63 22.53 -36.52
N PRO A 5 -12.03 22.50 -35.29
CA PRO A 5 -12.61 22.76 -33.96
C PRO A 5 -11.71 23.56 -32.97
N ALA A 6 -12.35 23.88 -31.84
CA ALA A 6 -11.83 24.17 -30.50
C ALA A 6 -10.34 23.87 -30.21
N THR A 7 -9.62 24.90 -29.79
CA THR A 7 -8.35 24.80 -29.06
C THR A 7 -8.63 24.30 -27.64
N ALA A 8 -8.19 23.09 -27.31
CA ALA A 8 -8.17 22.58 -25.95
C ALA A 8 -7.02 23.23 -25.17
N ASP A 9 -7.31 23.72 -23.96
CA ASP A 9 -6.31 24.23 -23.02
C ASP A 9 -5.36 23.11 -22.55
N PRO A 10 -4.03 23.35 -22.49
CA PRO A 10 -3.09 22.42 -21.90
C PRO A 10 -3.11 22.57 -20.37
N ALA A 11 -4.04 21.89 -19.71
CA ALA A 11 -4.01 21.74 -18.26
C ALA A 11 -2.78 20.90 -17.84
N THR A 12 -1.69 21.61 -17.53
CA THR A 12 -0.61 21.30 -16.58
C THR A 12 -0.48 19.83 -16.17
N SER A 13 0.20 19.02 -16.98
CA SER A 13 0.55 17.65 -16.60
C SER A 13 1.85 17.67 -15.77
N ASN A 14 1.75 17.73 -14.45
CA ASN A 14 2.89 17.40 -13.60
C ASN A 14 3.26 15.93 -13.87
N PRO A 15 4.53 15.57 -14.18
CA PRO A 15 4.90 14.18 -14.33
C PRO A 15 4.52 13.42 -13.05
N PRO A 16 3.90 12.23 -13.15
CA PRO A 16 3.54 11.46 -11.98
C PRO A 16 4.82 11.14 -11.20
N ARG A 17 4.94 11.67 -9.98
CA ARG A 17 6.02 11.29 -9.06
C ARG A 17 6.06 9.76 -8.96
N PRO A 18 7.24 9.13 -8.86
CA PRO A 18 7.35 7.70 -8.70
C PRO A 18 6.45 7.26 -7.55
N ALA A 19 5.46 6.43 -7.87
CA ALA A 19 4.51 5.99 -6.86
C ALA A 19 5.17 4.95 -5.95
N THR A 20 5.00 5.10 -4.65
CA THR A 20 5.45 4.14 -3.64
C THR A 20 4.33 3.13 -3.38
N CYS A 21 4.64 1.84 -3.51
CA CYS A 21 3.77 0.77 -3.05
C CYS A 21 3.82 0.70 -1.51
N PRO A 22 2.69 0.82 -0.77
CA PRO A 22 2.67 0.73 0.70
C PRO A 22 2.60 -0.72 1.23
N SER A 23 2.75 -1.70 0.33
CA SER A 23 2.62 -3.13 0.60
C SER A 23 3.65 -3.87 -0.24
N SER A 24 4.92 -3.48 -0.10
CA SER A 24 6.04 -4.09 -0.82
C SER A 24 6.70 -5.18 0.02
N SER A 25 7.65 -5.91 -0.58
CA SER A 25 8.44 -6.95 0.07
C SER A 25 9.62 -6.38 0.87
N CYS A 26 10.23 -7.23 1.68
CA CYS A 26 11.46 -6.95 2.43
C CYS A 26 12.69 -7.04 1.52
N GLU A 27 12.99 -5.95 0.83
CA GLU A 27 14.13 -5.84 -0.09
C GLU A 27 15.02 -4.65 0.27
N PRO A 28 16.34 -4.72 0.01
CA PRO A 28 17.25 -3.60 0.20
C PRO A 28 16.81 -2.35 -0.56
N GLY A 29 16.96 -1.18 0.06
CA GLY A 29 16.51 0.10 -0.50
C GLY A 29 15.01 0.36 -0.35
N HIS A 30 14.24 -0.56 0.23
CA HIS A 30 12.87 -0.30 0.65
C HIS A 30 12.84 0.41 2.01
N LEU A 31 11.64 0.79 2.46
CA LEU A 31 11.39 1.42 3.74
C LEU A 31 10.56 0.49 4.62
N LEU A 32 10.99 0.27 5.87
CA LEU A 32 10.12 -0.21 6.93
C LEU A 32 9.20 0.95 7.36
N ILE A 33 7.90 0.75 7.19
CA ILE A 33 6.87 1.76 7.49
C ILE A 33 5.89 1.32 8.59
N GLY A 34 5.97 0.06 9.03
CA GLY A 34 5.12 -0.39 10.13
C GLY A 34 5.45 -1.77 10.69
N ILE A 35 4.89 -2.04 11.87
CA ILE A 35 5.01 -3.30 12.60
C ILE A 35 3.62 -3.91 12.72
N VAL A 36 3.48 -5.18 12.34
CA VAL A 36 2.22 -5.93 12.44
C VAL A 36 1.99 -6.30 13.91
N ARG A 37 0.82 -5.95 14.42
CA ARG A 37 0.38 -6.24 15.78
C ARG A 37 -0.35 -7.58 15.84
N PRO A 38 -0.48 -8.20 17.04
CA PRO A 38 -1.22 -9.45 17.21
C PRO A 38 -2.69 -9.36 16.77
N ASP A 39 -3.29 -8.17 16.80
CA ASP A 39 -4.68 -7.92 16.38
C ASP A 39 -4.87 -7.81 14.85
N GLY A 40 -3.81 -8.06 14.07
CA GLY A 40 -3.84 -7.95 12.61
C GLY A 40 -3.80 -6.52 12.08
N THR A 41 -3.59 -5.51 12.93
CA THR A 41 -3.36 -4.13 12.51
C THR A 41 -1.86 -3.82 12.40
N THR A 42 -1.51 -2.69 11.81
CA THR A 42 -0.14 -2.20 11.68
C THR A 42 0.06 -0.94 12.53
N ALA A 43 1.08 -0.95 13.39
CA ALA A 43 1.63 0.25 14.01
C ALA A 43 2.55 0.98 13.03
N GLY A 44 2.33 2.27 12.78
CA GLY A 44 3.22 3.04 11.91
C GLY A 44 4.60 3.25 12.55
N VAL A 45 5.65 3.19 11.73
CA VAL A 45 7.03 3.56 12.11
C VAL A 45 7.30 4.98 11.62
N TRP A 46 7.75 5.86 12.52
CA TRP A 46 8.07 7.25 12.21
C TRP A 46 9.37 7.70 12.92
N PRO A 47 10.36 8.25 12.18
CA PRO A 47 10.45 8.31 10.70
C PRO A 47 10.50 6.90 10.08
N PRO A 48 10.20 6.74 8.77
CA PRO A 48 10.35 5.44 8.13
C PRO A 48 11.82 5.02 8.13
N LEU A 49 12.10 3.73 8.32
CA LEU A 49 13.46 3.22 8.40
C LEU A 49 13.89 2.64 7.05
N PRO A 50 14.92 3.17 6.36
CA PRO A 50 15.51 2.50 5.20
C PRO A 50 16.06 1.13 5.61
N ILE A 51 15.82 0.12 4.79
CA ILE A 51 16.31 -1.24 5.05
C ILE A 51 17.43 -1.60 4.08
N ASP A 52 18.50 -2.18 4.62
CA ASP A 52 19.67 -2.64 3.90
C ASP A 52 19.76 -4.18 3.89
N GLU A 53 20.82 -4.71 3.30
CA GLU A 53 21.06 -6.16 3.23
C GLU A 53 21.13 -6.81 4.62
N ALA A 54 21.74 -6.14 5.60
CA ALA A 54 21.89 -6.67 6.94
C ALA A 54 20.52 -6.78 7.64
N PHE A 55 19.66 -5.77 7.48
CA PHE A 55 18.29 -5.81 7.95
C PHE A 55 17.53 -6.97 7.29
N VAL A 56 17.61 -7.10 5.97
CA VAL A 56 16.89 -8.14 5.21
C VAL A 56 17.32 -9.53 5.67
N ALA A 57 18.63 -9.77 5.81
CA ALA A 57 19.16 -11.04 6.31
C ALA A 57 18.64 -11.35 7.73
N SER A 58 18.70 -10.37 8.64
CA SER A 58 18.20 -10.52 10.01
C SER A 58 16.69 -10.79 10.04
N ALA A 59 15.91 -10.05 9.25
CA ALA A 59 14.47 -10.20 9.19
C ALA A 59 14.06 -11.59 8.66
N ARG A 60 14.76 -12.12 7.66
CA ARG A 60 14.49 -13.44 7.07
C ARG A 60 14.92 -14.61 7.95
N ALA A 61 15.85 -14.40 8.89
CA ALA A 61 16.31 -15.44 9.82
C ALA A 61 15.32 -15.78 10.95
N ALA A 62 14.25 -15.00 11.13
CA ALA A 62 13.23 -15.27 12.15
C ALA A 62 12.21 -16.33 11.70
N ASP A 63 11.47 -16.90 12.67
CA ASP A 63 10.52 -18.01 12.44
C ASP A 63 9.38 -17.72 11.44
N ARG A 64 9.10 -16.45 11.17
CA ARG A 64 8.05 -16.03 10.22
C ARG A 64 8.62 -15.08 9.18
N VAL A 65 8.10 -15.15 7.96
CA VAL A 65 8.49 -14.23 6.88
C VAL A 65 8.34 -12.76 7.32
N PRO A 66 9.22 -11.85 6.85
CA PRO A 66 9.19 -10.45 7.25
C PRO A 66 7.81 -9.80 7.07
N GLU A 67 7.14 -10.06 5.96
CA GLU A 67 5.84 -9.50 5.55
C GLU A 67 4.67 -9.89 6.46
N ALA A 68 4.85 -10.91 7.31
CA ALA A 68 3.89 -11.32 8.33
C ALA A 68 4.07 -10.58 9.68
N ARG A 69 5.16 -9.82 9.82
CA ARG A 69 5.55 -9.14 11.07
C ARG A 69 5.83 -7.66 10.88
N LEU A 70 6.18 -7.28 9.67
CA LEU A 70 6.68 -5.97 9.30
C LEU A 70 5.99 -5.54 8.00
N ARG A 71 5.87 -4.22 7.84
CA ARG A 71 5.27 -3.62 6.67
C ARG A 71 6.28 -2.75 5.96
N PHE A 72 6.46 -3.04 4.67
CA PHE A 72 7.42 -2.36 3.83
C PHE A 72 6.76 -1.51 2.76
N ALA A 73 7.48 -0.47 2.36
CA ALA A 73 7.18 0.37 1.23
C ALA A 73 8.35 0.38 0.24
N GLY A 74 8.04 0.29 -1.04
CA GLY A 74 9.04 0.22 -2.11
C GLY A 74 8.49 0.79 -3.43
N PRO A 75 9.27 0.74 -4.52
CA PRO A 75 8.81 1.19 -5.83
C PRO A 75 7.52 0.48 -6.27
N CYS A 76 6.54 1.23 -6.78
CA CYS A 76 5.37 0.63 -7.41
C CYS A 76 5.72 0.23 -8.85
N VAL A 77 5.82 -1.08 -9.11
CA VAL A 77 6.18 -1.63 -10.42
C VAL A 77 5.03 -1.67 -11.44
N THR A 78 3.89 -1.06 -11.11
CA THR A 78 2.69 -0.94 -11.94
C THR A 78 2.31 -2.23 -12.67
N SER A 79 2.35 -2.27 -13.99
CA SER A 79 1.93 -3.39 -14.84
C SER A 79 2.70 -4.69 -14.60
N GLN A 80 3.84 -4.64 -13.90
CA GLN A 80 4.60 -5.83 -13.50
C GLN A 80 4.13 -6.42 -12.17
N CYS A 81 3.16 -5.80 -11.50
CA CYS A 81 2.56 -6.32 -10.28
C CYS A 81 1.29 -7.12 -10.59
N HIS A 82 1.16 -8.32 -10.03
CA HIS A 82 -0.07 -9.13 -10.16
C HIS A 82 -1.36 -8.42 -9.74
N GLN A 83 -1.26 -7.42 -8.87
CA GLN A 83 -2.39 -6.63 -8.38
C GLN A 83 -2.76 -5.44 -9.28
N TRP A 84 -1.99 -5.20 -10.32
CA TRP A 84 -2.25 -4.14 -11.27
C TRP A 84 -3.32 -4.56 -12.28
N HIS A 85 -4.23 -3.65 -12.58
CA HIS A 85 -5.29 -3.85 -13.54
C HIS A 85 -5.62 -2.54 -14.23
N GLY A 86 -5.52 -2.51 -15.56
CA GLY A 86 -5.62 -1.26 -16.33
C GLY A 86 -4.52 -0.28 -15.92
N ASP A 87 -4.92 0.81 -15.28
CA ASP A 87 -4.06 1.89 -14.79
C ASP A 87 -4.08 2.02 -13.25
N ARG A 88 -4.56 0.99 -12.55
CA ARG A 88 -4.78 1.02 -11.09
C ARG A 88 -4.29 -0.22 -10.36
N CYS A 89 -3.94 -0.05 -9.09
CA CYS A 89 -3.73 -1.13 -8.13
C CYS A 89 -5.08 -1.57 -7.54
N ARG A 90 -5.50 -2.81 -7.82
CA ARG A 90 -6.76 -3.39 -7.30
C ARG A 90 -6.80 -3.45 -5.78
N ILE A 91 -5.69 -3.77 -5.11
CA ILE A 91 -5.63 -3.75 -3.64
C ILE A 91 -5.90 -2.35 -3.10
N GLY A 92 -5.35 -1.31 -3.73
CA GLY A 92 -5.61 0.06 -3.33
C GLY A 92 -7.10 0.43 -3.38
N ASP A 93 -7.80 -0.08 -4.39
CA ASP A 93 -9.25 0.12 -4.55
C ASP A 93 -10.06 -0.71 -3.55
N LEU A 94 -9.70 -1.98 -3.33
CA LEU A 94 -10.30 -2.85 -2.31
C LEU A 94 -10.17 -2.26 -0.90
N VAL A 95 -9.00 -1.72 -0.58
CA VAL A 95 -8.71 -1.07 0.72
C VAL A 95 -9.57 0.19 0.89
N ALA A 96 -9.76 0.97 -0.17
CA ALA A 96 -10.62 2.15 -0.13
C ALA A 96 -12.11 1.83 0.04
N GLY A 97 -12.55 0.68 -0.50
CA GLY A 97 -13.93 0.21 -0.38
C GLY A 97 -14.28 -0.46 0.95
N GLN A 98 -13.32 -0.70 1.84
CA GLN A 98 -13.61 -1.34 3.13
C GLN A 98 -14.52 -0.45 4.00
N PRO A 99 -15.59 -1.02 4.60
CA PRO A 99 -16.42 -0.31 5.55
C PRO A 99 -15.57 0.25 6.69
N GLN A 100 -15.71 1.55 6.94
CA GLN A 100 -15.10 2.16 8.11
C GLN A 100 -15.98 1.86 9.30
N ALA A 101 -15.37 1.46 10.43
CA ALA A 101 -16.10 1.42 11.69
C ALA A 101 -16.67 2.83 11.92
N ALA A 102 -17.97 2.93 12.16
CA ALA A 102 -18.63 4.20 12.42
C ALA A 102 -18.02 4.80 13.69
N VAL A 103 -17.10 5.75 13.51
CA VAL A 103 -16.81 6.74 14.54
C VAL A 103 -18.09 7.56 14.64
N GLY A 104 -18.56 7.81 15.87
CA GLY A 104 -19.91 8.33 16.14
C GLY A 104 -20.37 9.50 15.25
N PRO A 105 -21.68 9.79 15.22
CA PRO A 105 -22.28 10.74 14.28
C PRO A 105 -21.51 12.06 14.23
N GLY A 106 -20.94 12.37 13.05
CA GLY A 106 -20.29 13.64 12.74
C GLY A 106 -18.76 13.65 12.69
N ALA A 107 -18.06 12.60 13.14
CA ALA A 107 -16.59 12.60 13.15
C ALA A 107 -16.00 11.54 12.21
N ALA A 108 -15.61 11.94 10.99
CA ALA A 108 -14.73 11.09 10.19
C ALA A 108 -13.30 11.21 10.75
N ALA A 109 -12.83 10.21 11.50
CA ALA A 109 -11.48 10.22 12.04
C ALA A 109 -10.45 10.46 10.93
N ALA A 110 -9.54 11.42 11.17
CA ALA A 110 -8.41 11.66 10.28
C ALA A 110 -7.58 10.37 10.16
N PRO A 111 -7.03 10.06 8.97
CA PRO A 111 -6.16 8.90 8.84
C PRO A 111 -4.90 9.10 9.70
N PRO A 112 -4.27 8.01 10.19
CA PRO A 112 -3.05 8.13 10.97
C PRO A 112 -1.92 8.78 10.14
N PRO A 113 -0.89 9.38 10.78
CA PRO A 113 0.31 9.84 10.10
C PRO A 113 0.92 8.73 9.22
N CYS A 114 1.45 9.09 8.04
CA CYS A 114 2.03 8.14 7.10
C CYS A 114 3.19 8.79 6.34
N ALA A 115 4.37 8.20 6.48
CA ALA A 115 5.62 8.73 5.94
C ALA A 115 5.71 8.80 4.42
N ILE A 116 4.95 7.95 3.73
CA ILE A 116 4.98 7.85 2.27
C ILE A 116 3.76 8.50 1.61
N ARG A 117 2.88 9.18 2.37
CA ARG A 117 1.59 9.67 1.83
C ARG A 117 1.75 10.51 0.56
N ALA A 118 2.76 11.37 0.50
CA ALA A 118 3.01 12.27 -0.62
C ALA A 118 3.36 11.56 -1.94
N THR A 119 3.77 10.30 -1.88
CA THR A 119 4.16 9.46 -3.03
C THR A 119 3.38 8.14 -3.11
N CYS A 120 2.52 7.82 -2.14
CA CYS A 120 1.86 6.52 -2.03
C CYS A 120 0.85 6.26 -3.16
N ARG A 121 0.96 5.09 -3.80
CA ARG A 121 0.06 4.63 -4.88
C ARG A 121 -1.41 4.56 -4.44
N TRP A 122 -1.68 4.06 -3.23
CA TRP A 122 -3.06 3.94 -2.75
C TRP A 122 -3.66 5.29 -2.41
N TRP A 123 -2.85 6.22 -1.89
CA TRP A 123 -3.28 7.60 -1.68
C TRP A 123 -3.53 8.32 -3.01
N SER A 124 -2.64 8.18 -4.00
CA SER A 124 -2.84 8.82 -5.30
C SER A 124 -4.10 8.33 -6.01
N GLN A 125 -4.49 7.07 -5.80
CA GLN A 125 -5.68 6.47 -6.42
C GLN A 125 -6.99 6.83 -5.71
N ASN A 126 -7.00 6.82 -4.38
CA ASN A 126 -8.23 6.80 -3.57
C ASN A 126 -8.21 7.78 -2.38
N GLY A 127 -7.14 8.55 -2.23
CA GLY A 127 -7.00 9.56 -1.18
C GLY A 127 -7.23 9.01 0.23
N VAL A 128 -8.02 9.76 1.01
CA VAL A 128 -8.30 9.47 2.41
C VAL A 128 -9.00 8.13 2.64
N ALA A 129 -9.83 7.68 1.68
CA ALA A 129 -10.56 6.42 1.80
C ALA A 129 -9.61 5.24 1.95
N ALA A 130 -8.57 5.15 1.10
CA ALA A 130 -7.55 4.12 1.26
C ALA A 130 -6.75 4.27 2.56
N CYS A 131 -6.39 5.51 2.93
CA CYS A 131 -5.57 5.75 4.12
C CYS A 131 -6.23 5.36 5.44
N ARG A 132 -7.57 5.40 5.55
CA ARG A 132 -8.28 4.98 6.77
C ARG A 132 -8.23 3.47 7.00
N SER A 133 -8.33 2.69 5.94
CA SER A 133 -8.24 1.22 6.01
C SER A 133 -6.81 0.70 5.97
N CYS A 134 -5.88 1.48 5.41
CA CYS A 134 -4.51 1.07 5.17
C CYS A 134 -3.85 0.35 6.37
N PRO A 135 -3.96 0.84 7.63
CA PRO A 135 -3.36 0.16 8.79
C PRO A 135 -3.89 -1.25 9.09
N LYS A 136 -5.03 -1.65 8.51
CA LYS A 136 -5.62 -2.98 8.68
C LYS A 136 -5.12 -4.00 7.64
N VAL A 137 -4.24 -3.58 6.75
CA VAL A 137 -3.67 -4.45 5.71
C VAL A 137 -2.36 -5.05 6.21
N VAL A 138 -2.29 -6.37 6.17
CA VAL A 138 -1.08 -7.16 6.37
C VAL A 138 -0.76 -7.87 5.05
N HIS A 139 0.50 -7.82 4.62
CA HIS A 139 0.92 -8.40 3.34
C HIS A 139 0.80 -9.93 3.35
N THR A 140 1.27 -10.58 4.42
CA THR A 140 1.19 -12.03 4.60
C THR A 140 0.54 -12.34 5.94
N ARG A 141 -0.48 -13.18 5.99
CA ARG A 141 -1.13 -13.51 7.27
C ARG A 141 -0.27 -14.42 8.13
N ALA A 142 -0.33 -14.24 9.44
CA ALA A 142 0.51 -14.96 10.40
C ALA A 142 0.16 -16.45 10.54
N ASP A 143 -1.04 -16.85 10.15
CA ASP A 143 -1.54 -18.23 10.14
C ASP A 143 -1.10 -19.04 8.90
N GLN A 144 -0.40 -18.41 7.95
CA GLN A 144 0.15 -19.09 6.77
C GLN A 144 1.66 -19.31 6.93
N PRO A 145 2.11 -20.55 7.24
CA PRO A 145 3.52 -20.82 7.56
C PRO A 145 4.46 -20.81 6.35
N ASP A 146 3.97 -20.85 5.10
CA ASP A 146 4.84 -20.95 3.90
C ASP A 146 4.56 -19.92 2.80
N GLY A 147 3.64 -18.96 3.00
CA GLY A 147 3.34 -17.91 2.03
C GLY A 147 2.79 -18.40 0.68
N ARG A 148 2.43 -19.69 0.53
CA ARG A 148 1.70 -20.17 -0.64
C ARG A 148 0.23 -19.77 -0.50
N VAL A 149 -0.30 -19.15 -1.54
CA VAL A 149 -1.74 -18.94 -1.67
C VAL A 149 -2.37 -20.34 -1.71
N ALA A 150 -3.12 -20.70 -0.68
CA ALA A 150 -3.99 -21.87 -0.77
C ALA A 150 -5.02 -21.57 -1.85
N ASP A 151 -5.13 -22.42 -2.87
CA ASP A 151 -6.24 -22.34 -3.82
C ASP A 151 -7.56 -22.41 -3.02
N ASP A 152 -8.40 -21.38 -3.18
CA ASP A 152 -9.73 -21.34 -2.55
C ASP A 152 -10.62 -22.40 -3.23
N PRO A 153 -11.18 -23.38 -2.49
CA PRO A 153 -12.04 -24.40 -3.08
C PRO A 153 -13.43 -23.89 -3.46
N ARG A 154 -13.75 -22.60 -3.31
CA ARG A 154 -15.02 -21.98 -3.73
C ARG A 154 -14.82 -21.13 -4.98
N GLY A 155 -14.68 -21.81 -6.11
CA GLY A 155 -15.04 -21.26 -7.42
C GLY A 155 -16.54 -21.18 -7.60
#